data_AF-A0A7V5ES91-F1
#
_entry.id   AF-A0A7V5ES91-F1
#
_cell.length_a   1.000
_cell.length_b   1.000
_cell.length_c   1.000
_cell.angle_alpha   90.00
_cell.angle_beta   90.00
_cell.angle_gamma   90.00
#
_symmetry.space_group_name_H-M   'P 1'
#
loop_
_entity.id
_entity.type
_entity.pdbx_description
1 polymer ?
#
loop_
_entity_poly.entity_id
_entity_poly.type
_entity_poly.pdbx_seq_one_letter_code
_entity_poly.pdbx_strand_id
1 'polypeptide(L)'
;MSINIKNPEVETLLNYIVEQTGETKTEAVRVALLERYQRLVHQAVSLSREEHLRRFLEEVWPLVPERERGRRLSKEEEETILGLGELGV
;
A
#
# COMPACT_ATOMS: atom_id res chain seq x y z
N MET A 1 -6.94 -5.92 -32.14
CA MET A 1 -8.15 -6.65 -31.69
C MET A 1 -9.25 -5.64 -31.43
N SER A 2 -10.48 -5.89 -31.86
CA SER A 2 -11.60 -4.98 -31.64
C SER A 2 -12.27 -5.28 -30.30
N ILE A 3 -12.47 -4.24 -29.50
CA ILE A 3 -13.35 -4.28 -28.33
C ILE A 3 -14.75 -3.88 -28.83
N ASN A 4 -15.74 -4.76 -28.68
CA ASN A 4 -17.14 -4.44 -28.97
C ASN A 4 -17.84 -4.03 -27.68
N ILE A 5 -18.21 -2.76 -27.58
CA ILE A 5 -18.93 -2.19 -26.44
C ILE A 5 -20.37 -1.95 -26.88
N LYS A 6 -21.31 -2.64 -26.22
CA LYS A 6 -22.75 -2.51 -26.52
C LYS A 6 -23.43 -1.36 -25.75
N ASN A 7 -22.74 -0.79 -24.76
CA ASN A 7 -23.27 0.30 -23.97
C ASN A 7 -22.83 1.65 -24.59
N PRO A 8 -23.75 2.48 -25.08
CA PRO A 8 -23.42 3.74 -25.76
C PRO A 8 -22.72 4.76 -24.86
N GLU A 9 -22.97 4.75 -23.55
CA GLU A 9 -22.32 5.64 -22.59
C GLU A 9 -20.83 5.29 -22.45
N VAL A 10 -20.52 4.00 -22.39
CA VAL A 10 -19.14 3.50 -22.30
C VAL A 10 -18.38 3.77 -23.60
N GLU A 11 -19.05 3.63 -24.74
CA GLU A 11 -18.45 3.98 -26.04
C GLU A 11 -18.14 5.48 -26.14
N THR A 12 -19.06 6.34 -25.69
CA THR A 12 -18.85 7.79 -25.65
C THR A 12 -17.65 8.15 -24.76
N LEU A 13 -17.57 7.56 -23.56
CA LEU A 13 -16.45 7.77 -22.65
C LEU A 13 -15.12 7.30 -23.25
N LEU A 14 -15.12 6.13 -23.89
CA LEU A 14 -13.91 5.58 -24.51
C LEU A 14 -13.43 6.45 -25.68
N ASN A 15 -14.35 6.94 -26.52
CA ASN A 15 -14.02 7.83 -27.61
C ASN A 15 -13.42 9.14 -27.09
N TYR A 16 -14.01 9.72 -26.03
CA TYR A 16 -13.46 10.90 -25.36
C TYR A 16 -12.02 10.67 -24.89
N ILE A 17 -11.76 9.55 -24.18
CA ILE A 17 -10.40 9.23 -23.71
C ILE A 17 -9.43 9.10 -24.88
N VAL A 18 -9.81 8.37 -25.93
CA VAL A 18 -8.96 8.20 -27.13
C VAL A 18 -8.67 9.53 -27.82
N GLU A 19 -9.65 10.43 -27.92
CA GLU A 19 -9.45 11.77 -28.47
C GLU A 19 -8.49 12.62 -27.62
N GLN A 20 -8.55 12.49 -26.30
CA GLN A 20 -7.67 13.25 -25.39
C GLN A 20 -6.25 12.69 -25.31
N THR A 21 -6.07 11.37 -25.38
CA THR A 21 -4.77 10.72 -25.17
C THR A 21 -4.06 10.33 -26.47
N GLY A 22 -4.79 10.22 -27.58
CA GLY A 22 -4.27 9.70 -28.85
C GLY A 22 -3.99 8.20 -28.85
N GLU A 23 -4.36 7.50 -27.78
CA GLU A 23 -4.15 6.06 -27.63
C GLU A 23 -5.15 5.25 -28.47
N THR A 24 -4.85 3.97 -28.69
CA THR A 24 -5.85 3.07 -29.29
C THR A 24 -6.96 2.77 -28.29
N LYS A 25 -8.18 2.49 -28.78
CA LYS A 25 -9.31 2.04 -27.94
C LYS A 25 -8.93 0.88 -27.00
N THR A 26 -8.10 -0.04 -27.46
CA THR A 26 -7.63 -1.17 -26.65
C THR A 26 -6.68 -0.72 -25.55
N GLU A 27 -5.77 0.21 -25.83
CA GLU A 27 -4.82 0.72 -24.84
C GLU A 27 -5.52 1.54 -23.77
N ALA A 28 -6.45 2.43 -24.16
CA ALA A 28 -7.26 3.20 -23.22
C ALA A 28 -8.04 2.29 -22.24
N VAL A 29 -8.62 1.19 -22.74
CA VAL A 29 -9.29 0.20 -21.88
C VAL A 29 -8.29 -0.53 -20.98
N ARG A 30 -7.13 -0.93 -21.52
CA ARG A 30 -6.08 -1.60 -20.74
C ARG A 30 -5.61 -0.73 -19.58
N VAL A 31 -5.33 0.55 -19.82
CA VAL A 31 -4.91 1.52 -18.80
C VAL A 31 -6.01 1.69 -17.75
N ALA A 32 -7.26 1.93 -18.16
CA ALA A 32 -8.38 2.10 -17.23
C ALA A 32 -8.60 0.87 -16.32
N LEU A 33 -8.47 -0.35 -16.88
CA LEU A 33 -8.55 -1.59 -16.12
C LEU A 33 -7.36 -1.75 -15.15
N LEU A 34 -6.15 -1.39 -15.59
CA LEU A 34 -4.96 -1.46 -14.73
C LEU A 34 -5.07 -0.50 -13.55
N GLU A 35 -5.52 0.73 -13.77
CA GLU A 35 -5.77 1.68 -12.68
C GLU A 35 -6.83 1.18 -11.71
N ARG A 36 -7.92 0.60 -12.22
CA ARG A 36 -8.97 0.03 -11.35
C ARG A 36 -8.44 -1.15 -10.56
N TYR A 37 -7.64 -2.02 -11.18
CA TYR A 37 -6.99 -3.13 -10.51
C TYR A 37 -6.06 -2.65 -9.40
N GLN A 38 -5.18 -1.68 -9.68
CA GLN A 38 -4.28 -1.09 -8.69
C GLN A 38 -5.05 -0.49 -7.51
N ARG A 39 -6.11 0.29 -7.75
CA ARG A 39 -6.97 0.82 -6.68
C ARG A 39 -7.56 -0.28 -5.80
N LEU A 40 -8.02 -1.38 -6.41
CA LEU A 40 -8.57 -2.52 -5.67
C LEU A 40 -7.49 -3.25 -4.86
N VAL A 41 -6.30 -3.45 -5.41
CA VAL A 41 -5.16 -4.04 -4.69
C VAL A 41 -4.76 -3.16 -3.51
N HIS A 42 -4.63 -1.84 -3.71
CA HIS A 42 -4.29 -0.92 -2.62
C HIS A 42 -5.37 -0.89 -1.52
N GLN A 43 -6.66 -0.97 -1.88
CA GLN A 43 -7.75 -1.11 -0.91
C GLN A 43 -7.70 -2.46 -0.17
N ALA A 44 -7.38 -3.55 -0.85
CA ALA A 44 -7.19 -4.86 -0.22
C ALA A 44 -5.97 -4.89 0.72
N VAL A 45 -4.88 -4.20 0.36
CA VAL A 45 -3.69 -4.04 1.23
C VAL A 45 -3.98 -3.17 2.45
N SER A 46 -4.95 -2.25 2.38
CA SER A 46 -5.41 -1.52 3.58
C SER A 46 -6.06 -2.44 4.63
N LEU A 47 -6.64 -3.56 4.23
CA LEU A 47 -7.13 -4.60 5.15
C LEU A 47 -6.00 -5.54 5.63
N SER A 48 -4.82 -5.50 5.00
CA SER A 48 -3.67 -6.35 5.34
C SER A 48 -2.61 -5.68 6.20
N ARG A 49 -2.71 -4.36 6.49
CA ARG A 49 -1.72 -3.69 7.36
C ARG A 49 -1.66 -4.31 8.75
N GLU A 50 -2.83 -4.65 9.31
CA GLU A 50 -2.92 -5.37 10.58
C GLU A 50 -2.35 -6.78 10.47
N GLU A 51 -2.67 -7.52 9.40
CA GLU A 51 -2.16 -8.87 9.13
C GLU A 51 -0.63 -8.89 9.00
N HIS A 52 -0.07 -7.92 8.26
CA HIS A 52 1.38 -7.75 8.10
C HIS A 52 2.05 -7.38 9.41
N LEU A 53 1.45 -6.45 10.18
CA LEU A 53 1.97 -6.10 11.50
C LEU A 53 1.94 -7.32 12.44
N ARG A 54 0.84 -8.08 12.45
CA ARG A 54 0.69 -9.28 13.26
C ARG A 54 1.75 -10.31 12.91
N ARG A 55 1.91 -10.62 11.62
CA ARG A 55 2.92 -11.57 11.13
C ARG A 55 4.34 -11.13 11.48
N PHE A 56 4.64 -9.84 11.32
CA PHE A 56 5.94 -9.29 11.73
C PHE A 56 6.16 -9.43 13.23
N LEU A 57 5.15 -9.08 14.05
CA LEU A 57 5.23 -9.22 15.51
C LEU A 57 5.41 -10.69 15.91
N GLU A 58 4.70 -11.62 15.30
CA GLU A 58 4.87 -13.07 15.54
C GLU A 58 6.29 -13.55 15.24
N GLU A 59 6.93 -13.01 14.20
CA GLU A 59 8.31 -13.36 13.82
C GLU A 59 9.34 -12.80 14.80
N VAL A 60 9.19 -11.55 15.24
CA VAL A 60 10.19 -10.89 16.10
C VAL A 60 9.98 -11.13 17.59
N TRP A 61 8.76 -11.45 18.04
CA TRP A 61 8.43 -11.59 19.46
C TRP A 61 9.26 -12.66 20.18
N PRO A 62 9.56 -13.84 19.60
CA PRO A 62 10.43 -14.84 20.23
C PRO A 62 11.86 -14.36 20.46
N LEU A 63 12.34 -13.41 19.64
CA LEU A 63 13.70 -12.85 19.73
C LEU A 63 13.85 -11.87 20.90
N VAL A 64 12.74 -11.36 21.44
CA VAL A 64 12.77 -10.46 22.60
C VAL A 64 13.15 -11.25 23.85
N PRO A 65 14.23 -10.87 24.57
CA PRO A 65 14.65 -11.54 25.79
C PRO A 65 13.55 -11.51 26.86
N GLU A 66 13.36 -12.61 27.59
CA GLU A 66 12.26 -12.74 28.57
C GLU A 66 12.23 -11.62 29.62
N ARG A 67 13.42 -11.18 30.08
CA ARG A 67 13.58 -10.08 31.05
C ARG A 67 13.10 -8.72 30.54
N GLU A 68 12.98 -8.56 29.22
CA GLU A 68 12.56 -7.32 28.57
C GLU A 68 11.06 -7.34 28.24
N ARG A 69 10.42 -8.52 28.23
CA ARG A 69 9.00 -8.67 27.87
C ARG A 69 8.12 -8.01 28.92
N GLY A 70 7.33 -7.01 28.50
CA GLY A 70 6.43 -6.25 29.38
C GLY A 70 7.13 -5.22 30.26
N ARG A 71 8.46 -5.07 30.17
CA ARG A 71 9.18 -4.00 30.84
C ARG A 71 8.92 -2.68 30.13
N ARG A 72 8.59 -1.65 30.90
CA ARG A 72 8.50 -0.28 30.39
C ARG A 72 9.84 0.41 30.62
N LEU A 73 10.43 0.96 29.57
CA LEU A 73 11.63 1.79 29.66
C LEU A 73 11.31 3.11 30.38
N SER A 74 12.23 3.58 31.21
CA SER A 74 12.22 4.97 31.66
C SER A 74 12.56 5.89 30.50
N LYS A 75 12.22 7.18 30.64
CA LYS A 75 12.52 8.17 29.61
C LYS A 75 14.03 8.30 29.40
N GLU A 76 14.80 8.27 30.48
CA GLU A 76 16.26 8.37 30.47
C GLU A 76 16.91 7.15 29.80
N GLU A 77 16.36 5.95 30.04
CA GLU A 77 16.80 4.72 29.36
C GLU A 77 16.51 4.78 27.86
N GLU A 78 15.32 5.23 27.48
CA GLU A 78 14.91 5.40 26.08
C GLU A 78 15.80 6.41 25.35
N GLU A 79 16.03 7.57 25.96
CA GLU A 79 16.91 8.61 25.41
C GLU A 79 18.35 8.10 25.24
N THR A 80 18.86 7.32 26.20
CA THR A 80 20.20 6.71 26.10
C THR A 80 20.27 5.70 24.95
N ILE A 81 19.27 4.85 24.79
CA ILE A 81 19.20 3.86 23.70
C ILE A 81 19.12 4.54 22.33
N LEU A 82 18.38 5.65 22.24
CA LEU A 82 18.22 6.43 21.01
C LEU A 82 19.43 7.34 20.71
N GLY A 83 20.42 7.43 21.61
CA GLY A 83 21.57 8.33 21.47
C GLY A 83 21.25 9.81 21.71
N LEU A 84 20.15 10.11 22.41
CA LEU A 84 19.67 11.44 22.77
C LEU A 84 20.02 11.84 24.22
N GLY A 85 20.72 10.98 24.97
CA GLY A 85 21.15 11.24 26.35
C GLY A 85 22.33 12.23 26.47
N GLU A 86 22.96 12.33 27.64
CA GLU A 86 24.04 13.31 27.93
C GLU A 86 25.26 13.23 27.00
N LEU A 87 25.43 12.13 26.26
CA LEU A 87 26.49 11.91 25.27
C LEU A 87 26.01 12.05 23.81
N GLY A 88 24.79 12.56 23.59
CA GLY A 88 24.24 12.78 22.24
C GLY A 88 25.01 13.85 21.45
N VAL A 89 24.97 13.76 20.12
CA VAL A 89 25.53 14.76 19.19
C VAL A 89 24.72 16.05 19.23
#